data_AF-A0A5J4SP13-F1
#
_entry.id   AF-A0A5J4SP13-F1
#
_cell.length_a   1.000
_cell.length_b   1.000
_cell.length_c   1.000
_cell.angle_alpha   90.00
_cell.angle_beta   90.00
_cell.angle_gamma   90.00
#
_symmetry.space_group_name_H-M   'P 1'
#
loop_
_entity.id
_entity.type
_entity.pdbx_description
1 polymer ?
#
loop_
_entity_poly.entity_id
_entity_poly.type
_entity_poly.pdbx_seq_one_letter_code
_entity_poly.pdbx_strand_id
1 'polypeptide(L)'
;MVWYGNEYINAQTISLIIAGFALLVAWHNLKGLWRTQSLQAQMGLIQLENEMRKNHSQFKIAFQRYVDEYQKKQDFTHLQMIHIERTNAFELYISTADKLAALINSKFLTGQFHRRNWENEYFSIFEEVKKCYQSNDTIISGKKHMINNINKLLTSWEKTE
;
A
#
# COMPACT_ATOMS: atom_id res chain seq x y z
N MET A 1 34.21 18.22 59.48
CA MET A 1 33.32 17.22 58.84
C MET A 1 32.52 17.87 57.69
N VAL A 2 33.21 18.53 56.74
CA VAL A 2 32.57 19.31 55.64
C VAL A 2 32.99 18.80 54.25
N TRP A 3 33.97 17.90 54.17
CA TRP A 3 34.52 17.40 52.90
C TRP A 3 33.63 16.35 52.20
N TYR A 4 32.93 15.49 52.95
CA TYR A 4 32.10 14.42 52.37
C TYR A 4 30.81 14.90 51.68
N GLY A 5 30.25 16.05 52.08
CA GLY A 5 29.03 16.58 51.47
C GLY A 5 29.24 17.12 50.06
N ASN A 6 30.44 17.64 49.77
CA ASN A 6 30.74 18.26 48.49
C ASN A 6 30.99 17.21 47.39
N GLU A 7 31.63 16.08 47.73
CA GLU A 7 31.84 14.96 46.80
C GLU A 7 30.53 14.25 46.43
N TYR A 8 29.60 14.11 47.38
CA TYR A 8 28.32 13.45 47.16
C TYR A 8 27.39 14.28 46.26
N ILE A 9 27.37 15.61 46.46
CA ILE A 9 26.64 16.55 45.60
C ILE A 9 27.25 16.54 44.19
N ASN A 10 28.59 16.51 44.08
CA ASN A 10 29.27 16.50 42.78
C ASN A 10 28.99 15.19 42.01
N ALA A 11 28.99 14.03 42.70
CA ALA A 11 28.68 12.73 42.10
C ALA A 11 27.22 12.60 41.62
N GLN A 12 26.26 13.14 42.38
CA GLN A 12 24.86 13.22 41.94
C GLN A 12 24.68 14.13 40.73
N THR A 13 25.37 15.27 40.72
CA THR A 13 25.29 16.24 39.61
C THR A 13 25.89 15.65 38.33
N ILE A 14 27.04 14.96 38.42
CA ILE A 14 27.67 14.25 37.30
C ILE A 14 26.76 13.13 36.77
N SER A 15 26.11 12.36 37.66
CA SER A 15 25.18 11.30 37.26
C SER A 15 23.96 11.83 36.51
N LEU A 16 23.41 12.97 36.95
CA LEU A 16 22.31 13.67 36.28
C LEU A 16 22.69 14.14 34.87
N ILE A 17 23.90 14.68 34.70
CA ILE A 17 24.41 15.12 33.40
C ILE A 17 24.56 13.91 32.45
N ILE A 18 25.13 12.80 32.93
CA ILE A 18 25.30 11.57 32.14
C ILE A 18 23.94 11.00 31.73
N ALA A 19 22.98 10.93 32.65
CA ALA A 19 21.62 10.47 32.36
C ALA A 19 20.90 11.38 31.34
N GLY A 20 21.10 12.70 31.44
CA GLY A 20 20.59 13.67 30.48
C GLY A 20 21.17 13.50 29.07
N PHE A 21 22.49 13.28 28.97
CA PHE A 21 23.14 12.96 27.69
C PHE A 21 22.66 11.64 27.11
N ALA A 22 22.50 10.61 27.93
CA ALA A 22 21.97 9.31 27.49
C ALA A 22 20.53 9.42 26.94
N LEU A 23 19.67 10.21 27.61
CA LEU A 23 18.31 10.51 27.14
C LEU A 23 18.30 11.31 25.84
N LEU A 24 19.19 12.30 25.68
CA LEU A 24 19.34 13.07 24.44
C LEU A 24 19.80 12.18 23.27
N VAL A 25 20.78 11.30 23.50
CA VAL A 25 21.25 10.34 22.50
C VAL A 25 20.14 9.33 22.15
N ALA A 26 19.43 8.79 23.13
CA ALA A 26 18.29 7.89 22.91
C ALA A 26 17.17 8.58 22.12
N TRP A 27 16.86 9.85 22.41
CA TRP A 27 15.86 10.64 21.70
C TRP A 27 16.27 10.95 20.25
N HIS A 28 17.54 11.27 20.00
CA HIS A 28 18.07 11.42 18.65
C HIS A 28 18.04 10.11 17.86
N ASN A 29 18.38 8.99 18.49
CA ASN A 29 18.29 7.66 17.88
C ASN A 29 16.85 7.24 17.57
N LEU A 30 15.90 7.55 18.46
CA LEU A 30 14.47 7.38 18.21
C LEU A 30 14.00 8.19 17.00
N LYS A 31 14.37 9.47 16.91
CA LYS A 31 14.08 10.30 15.73
C LYS A 31 14.71 9.74 14.44
N GLY A 32 15.91 9.17 14.53
CA GLY A 32 16.57 8.47 13.43
C GLY A 32 15.78 7.25 12.95
N LEU A 33 15.36 6.38 13.89
CA LEU A 33 14.57 5.18 13.58
C LEU A 33 13.21 5.51 12.96
N TRP A 34 12.52 6.53 13.48
CA TRP A 34 11.27 7.02 12.90
C TRP A 34 11.45 7.54 11.47
N ARG A 35 12.54 8.25 11.20
CA ARG A 35 12.88 8.69 9.83
C ARG A 35 13.18 7.52 8.91
N THR A 36 13.92 6.51 9.36
CA THR A 36 14.22 5.31 8.56
C THR A 36 12.96 4.51 8.25
N GLN A 37 12.08 4.29 9.22
CA GLN A 37 10.79 3.62 9.02
C GLN A 37 9.89 4.42 8.08
N SER A 38 9.87 5.76 8.21
CA SER A 38 9.13 6.60 7.28
C SER A 38 9.62 6.44 5.86
N LEU A 39 10.94 6.59 5.61
CA LEU A 39 11.56 6.42 4.29
C LEU A 39 11.29 5.03 3.71
N GLN A 40 11.38 3.98 4.53
CA GLN A 40 11.07 2.62 4.09
C GLN A 40 9.58 2.47 3.68
N ALA A 41 8.67 3.10 4.42
CA ALA A 41 7.25 3.17 4.06
C ALA A 41 7.02 3.91 2.73
N GLN A 42 7.71 5.04 2.54
CA GLN A 42 7.61 5.83 1.30
C GLN A 42 8.13 5.04 0.10
N MET A 43 9.29 4.39 0.26
CA MET A 43 9.88 3.55 -0.77
C MET A 43 9.00 2.34 -1.10
N GLY A 44 8.46 1.66 -0.08
CA GLY A 44 7.55 0.53 -0.26
C GLY A 44 6.27 0.94 -1.00
N LEU A 45 5.70 2.09 -0.66
CA LEU A 45 4.56 2.66 -1.37
C LEU A 45 4.88 2.97 -2.84
N ILE A 46 6.00 3.66 -3.12
CA ILE A 46 6.41 3.99 -4.49
C ILE A 46 6.64 2.72 -5.31
N GLN A 47 7.28 1.70 -4.72
CA GLN A 47 7.47 0.40 -5.37
C GLN A 47 6.14 -0.25 -5.72
N LEU A 48 5.19 -0.26 -4.78
CA LEU A 48 3.87 -0.85 -4.97
C LEU A 48 3.02 -0.09 -6.00
N GLU A 49 3.10 1.25 -6.03
CA GLU A 49 2.46 2.07 -7.07
C GLU A 49 3.02 1.76 -8.46
N ASN A 50 4.35 1.66 -8.58
CA ASN A 50 5.00 1.31 -9.84
C ASN A 50 4.64 -0.11 -10.29
N GLU A 51 4.58 -1.06 -9.35
CA GLU A 51 4.14 -2.42 -9.62
C GLU A 51 2.69 -2.45 -10.11
N MET A 52 1.78 -1.71 -9.46
CA MET A 52 0.38 -1.62 -9.88
C MET A 52 0.26 -1.06 -11.31
N ARG A 53 0.96 0.03 -11.62
CA ARG A 53 0.96 0.62 -12.98
C ARG A 53 1.50 -0.35 -14.03
N LYS A 54 2.58 -1.08 -13.70
CA LYS A 54 3.15 -2.10 -14.59
C LYS A 54 2.15 -3.22 -14.84
N ASN A 55 1.54 -3.77 -13.79
CA ASN A 55 0.60 -4.87 -13.89
C ASN A 55 -0.69 -4.45 -14.63
N HIS A 56 -1.17 -3.23 -14.41
CA HIS A 56 -2.27 -2.64 -15.16
C HIS A 56 -1.96 -2.57 -16.67
N SER A 57 -0.76 -2.09 -17.05
CA SER A 57 -0.32 -2.05 -18.44
C SER A 57 -0.25 -3.44 -19.08
N GLN A 58 0.31 -4.42 -18.36
CA GLN A 58 0.37 -5.81 -18.82
C GLN A 58 -1.02 -6.42 -19.03
N PHE A 59 -1.94 -6.18 -18.10
CA PHE A 59 -3.33 -6.60 -18.24
C PHE A 59 -3.98 -5.99 -19.48
N LYS A 60 -3.82 -4.69 -19.73
CA LYS A 60 -4.35 -4.02 -20.93
C LYS A 60 -3.82 -4.63 -22.22
N ILE A 61 -2.52 -4.92 -22.28
CA ILE A 61 -1.89 -5.56 -23.45
C ILE A 61 -2.46 -6.97 -23.66
N ALA A 62 -2.53 -7.79 -22.62
CA ALA A 62 -3.05 -9.15 -22.71
C ALA A 62 -4.54 -9.19 -23.08
N PHE A 63 -5.32 -8.23 -22.56
CA PHE A 63 -6.73 -8.06 -22.91
C PHE A 63 -6.91 -7.69 -24.38
N GLN A 64 -6.15 -6.70 -24.88
CA GLN A 64 -6.22 -6.31 -26.28
C GLN A 64 -5.86 -7.49 -27.20
N ARG A 65 -4.78 -8.21 -26.89
CA ARG A 65 -4.40 -9.42 -27.65
C ARG A 65 -5.52 -10.46 -27.68
N TYR A 66 -6.16 -10.72 -26.54
CA TYR A 66 -7.29 -11.64 -26.48
C TYR A 66 -8.45 -11.19 -27.38
N VAL A 67 -8.82 -9.91 -27.36
CA VAL A 67 -9.88 -9.35 -28.20
C VAL A 67 -9.53 -9.48 -29.69
N ASP A 68 -8.31 -9.12 -30.06
CA ASP A 68 -7.84 -9.19 -31.45
C ASP A 68 -7.87 -10.64 -31.97
N GLU A 69 -7.40 -11.60 -31.17
CA GLU A 69 -7.37 -13.01 -31.56
C GLU A 69 -8.75 -13.65 -31.58
N TYR A 70 -9.63 -13.28 -30.64
CA TYR A 70 -11.03 -13.71 -30.65
C TYR A 70 -11.76 -13.24 -31.92
N GLN A 71 -11.51 -12.01 -32.36
CA GLN A 71 -12.08 -11.46 -33.60
C GLN A 71 -11.56 -12.16 -34.86
N LYS A 72 -10.30 -12.61 -34.85
CA LYS A 72 -9.68 -13.34 -35.97
C LYS A 72 -10.18 -14.78 -36.14
N LYS A 73 -11.02 -15.29 -35.23
CA LYS A 73 -11.50 -16.69 -35.21
C LYS A 73 -10.36 -17.71 -35.29
N GLN A 74 -9.27 -17.44 -34.57
CA GLN A 74 -8.11 -18.34 -34.51
C GLN A 74 -8.44 -19.69 -33.88
N ASP A 75 -7.53 -20.65 -34.03
CA ASP A 75 -7.65 -21.97 -33.44
C ASP A 75 -7.95 -21.90 -31.93
N PHE A 76 -8.83 -22.80 -31.48
CA PHE A 76 -9.37 -22.83 -30.12
C PHE A 76 -8.26 -23.00 -29.07
N THR A 77 -7.23 -23.81 -29.37
CA THR A 77 -6.08 -24.02 -28.47
C THR A 77 -5.28 -22.74 -28.25
N HIS A 78 -5.09 -21.94 -29.30
CA HIS A 78 -4.39 -20.66 -29.22
C HIS A 78 -5.20 -19.63 -28.40
N LEU A 79 -6.52 -19.58 -28.65
CA LEU A 79 -7.43 -18.74 -27.88
C LEU A 79 -7.43 -19.09 -26.39
N GLN A 80 -7.38 -20.37 -26.03
CA GLN A 80 -7.27 -20.81 -24.64
C GLN A 80 -5.96 -20.34 -23.98
N MET A 81 -4.83 -20.45 -24.67
CA MET A 81 -3.54 -20.01 -24.13
C MET A 81 -3.51 -18.50 -23.84
N ILE A 82 -4.00 -17.69 -24.78
CA ILE A 82 -4.07 -16.24 -24.62
C ILE A 82 -5.07 -15.85 -23.53
N HIS A 83 -6.16 -16.61 -23.40
CA HIS A 83 -7.13 -16.43 -22.33
C HIS A 83 -6.52 -16.67 -20.93
N ILE A 84 -5.65 -17.69 -20.79
CA ILE A 84 -4.90 -17.93 -19.56
C ILE A 84 -3.94 -16.78 -19.27
N GLU A 85 -3.19 -16.31 -20.27
CA GLU A 85 -2.27 -15.15 -20.12
C GLU A 85 -3.02 -13.90 -19.62
N ARG A 86 -4.16 -13.59 -20.25
CA ARG A 86 -5.05 -12.50 -19.86
C ARG A 86 -5.52 -12.65 -18.41
N THR A 87 -5.93 -13.85 -18.02
CA THR A 87 -6.44 -14.12 -16.67
C THR A 87 -5.35 -13.93 -15.64
N ASN A 88 -4.16 -14.48 -15.86
CA ASN A 88 -3.02 -14.31 -14.96
C ASN A 88 -2.63 -12.83 -14.79
N ALA A 89 -2.61 -12.06 -15.88
CA ALA A 89 -2.32 -10.63 -15.83
C ALA A 89 -3.38 -9.85 -15.05
N PHE A 90 -4.66 -10.21 -15.20
CA PHE A 90 -5.75 -9.64 -14.42
C PHE A 90 -5.60 -9.91 -12.93
N GLU A 91 -5.36 -11.16 -12.54
CA GLU A 91 -5.21 -11.52 -11.13
C GLU A 91 -4.04 -10.82 -10.45
N LEU A 92 -2.93 -10.66 -11.18
CA LEU A 92 -1.76 -9.94 -10.71
C LEU A 92 -2.08 -8.44 -10.51
N TYR A 93 -2.76 -7.81 -11.47
CA TYR A 93 -3.17 -6.41 -11.34
C TYR A 93 -4.08 -6.19 -10.13
N ILE A 94 -5.13 -7.02 -9.97
CA ILE A 94 -6.05 -6.95 -8.83
C ILE A 94 -5.31 -7.13 -7.51
N SER A 95 -4.47 -8.16 -7.39
CA SER A 95 -3.71 -8.44 -6.17
C SER A 95 -2.83 -7.26 -5.74
N THR A 96 -2.16 -6.62 -6.69
CA THR A 96 -1.32 -5.45 -6.41
C THR A 96 -2.16 -4.21 -6.08
N ALA A 97 -3.30 -4.01 -6.74
CA ALA A 97 -4.23 -2.93 -6.43
C ALA A 97 -4.84 -3.08 -5.03
N ASP A 98 -5.24 -4.29 -4.64
CA ASP A 98 -5.77 -4.60 -3.31
C ASP A 98 -4.72 -4.35 -2.22
N LYS A 99 -3.46 -4.73 -2.46
CA LYS A 99 -2.35 -4.42 -1.54
C LYS A 99 -2.16 -2.92 -1.38
N LEU A 100 -2.19 -2.15 -2.48
CA LEU A 100 -2.05 -0.71 -2.44
C LEU A 100 -3.21 -0.06 -1.68
N ALA A 101 -4.43 -0.49 -1.98
CA ALA A 101 -5.64 -0.04 -1.31
C ALA A 101 -5.61 -0.33 0.21
N ALA A 102 -5.16 -1.53 0.61
CA ALA A 102 -4.99 -1.89 2.01
C ALA A 102 -3.92 -1.03 2.72
N LEU A 103 -2.80 -0.75 2.05
CA LEU A 103 -1.75 0.12 2.60
C LEU A 103 -2.26 1.56 2.79
N ILE A 104 -3.00 2.09 1.83
CA ILE A 104 -3.68 3.39 1.92
C ILE A 104 -4.67 3.41 3.10
N ASN A 105 -5.48 2.36 3.23
CA ASN A 105 -6.49 2.24 4.29
C ASN A 105 -5.89 2.04 5.70
N SER A 106 -4.66 1.54 5.81
CA SER A 106 -4.03 1.25 7.12
C SER A 106 -3.76 2.50 7.98
N LYS A 107 -3.99 3.73 7.48
CA LYS A 107 -3.65 5.01 8.12
C LYS A 107 -2.17 5.18 8.49
N PHE A 108 -1.32 4.20 8.14
CA PHE A 108 0.12 4.28 8.30
C PHE A 108 0.71 5.44 7.48
N LEU A 109 0.10 5.74 6.34
CA LEU A 109 0.54 6.78 5.42
C LEU A 109 0.06 8.20 5.81
N THR A 110 -1.03 8.34 6.57
CA THR A 110 -1.56 9.65 6.98
C THR A 110 -0.58 10.44 7.86
N GLY A 111 0.18 9.76 8.73
CA GLY A 111 1.21 10.39 9.55
C GLY A 111 2.45 10.83 8.75
N GLN A 112 2.70 10.22 7.59
CA GLN A 112 3.91 10.44 6.79
C GLN A 112 3.67 11.34 5.57
N PHE A 113 2.43 11.43 5.09
CA PHE A 113 2.03 12.16 3.88
C PHE A 113 0.75 12.97 4.12
N HIS A 114 0.81 13.91 5.06
CA HIS A 114 -0.32 14.74 5.49
C HIS A 114 -0.97 15.60 4.39
N ARG A 115 -0.29 15.82 3.25
CA ARG A 115 -0.81 16.61 2.11
C ARG A 115 -1.47 15.76 1.02
N ARG A 116 -1.40 14.44 1.10
CA ARG A 116 -1.90 13.54 0.07
C ARG A 116 -3.33 13.13 0.43
N ASN A 117 -4.26 13.29 -0.51
CA ASN A 117 -5.65 12.89 -0.31
C ASN A 117 -5.80 11.39 -0.57
N TRP A 118 -5.50 10.62 0.48
CA TRP A 118 -5.50 9.16 0.46
C TRP A 118 -6.86 8.55 0.14
N GLU A 119 -7.93 9.21 0.55
CA GLU A 119 -9.29 8.79 0.27
C GLU A 119 -9.59 8.86 -1.24
N ASN A 120 -9.31 10.00 -1.88
CA ASN A 120 -9.48 10.15 -3.33
C ASN A 120 -8.64 9.14 -4.13
N GLU A 121 -7.43 8.83 -3.67
CA GLU A 121 -6.59 7.84 -4.33
C GLU A 121 -7.10 6.42 -4.19
N TYR A 122 -7.57 6.06 -2.99
CA TYR A 122 -8.26 4.78 -2.77
C TYR A 122 -9.48 4.65 -3.69
N PHE A 123 -10.31 5.70 -3.76
CA PHE A 123 -11.48 5.73 -4.65
C PHE A 123 -11.10 5.61 -6.12
N SER A 124 -10.04 6.30 -6.57
CA SER A 124 -9.58 6.21 -7.94
C SER A 124 -9.11 4.79 -8.31
N ILE A 125 -8.35 4.14 -7.43
CA ILE A 125 -7.90 2.75 -7.63
C ILE A 125 -9.13 1.82 -7.67
N PHE A 126 -10.06 2.01 -6.74
CA PHE A 126 -11.28 1.22 -6.67
C PHE A 126 -12.14 1.34 -7.93
N GLU A 127 -12.40 2.56 -8.41
CA GLU A 127 -13.22 2.78 -9.60
C GLU A 127 -12.55 2.22 -10.87
N GLU A 128 -11.23 2.28 -10.97
CA GLU A 128 -10.50 1.65 -12.07
C GLU A 128 -10.62 0.12 -12.05
N VAL A 129 -10.41 -0.48 -10.88
CA VAL A 129 -10.57 -1.93 -10.66
C VAL A 129 -12.01 -2.39 -10.92
N LYS A 130 -13.00 -1.63 -10.46
CA LYS A 130 -14.43 -1.90 -10.65
C LYS A 130 -14.82 -1.93 -12.12
N LYS A 131 -14.26 -1.07 -12.97
CA LYS A 131 -14.48 -1.11 -14.44
C LYS A 131 -14.02 -2.44 -15.03
N CYS A 132 -12.89 -2.97 -14.55
CA CYS A 132 -12.45 -4.30 -14.96
C CYS A 132 -13.47 -5.37 -14.56
N TYR A 133 -14.11 -5.23 -13.39
CA TYR A 133 -15.12 -6.18 -12.95
C TYR A 133 -16.52 -6.04 -13.59
N GLN A 134 -16.84 -4.88 -14.16
CA GLN A 134 -18.11 -4.64 -14.86
C GLN A 134 -18.08 -5.07 -16.33
N SER A 135 -16.92 -5.54 -16.81
CA SER A 135 -16.80 -6.24 -18.09
C SER A 135 -17.69 -7.50 -18.09
N ASN A 136 -18.48 -7.69 -19.14
CA ASN A 136 -19.44 -8.80 -19.36
C ASN A 136 -18.78 -10.21 -19.46
N ASP A 137 -17.56 -10.36 -18.97
CA ASP A 137 -16.75 -11.56 -19.08
C ASP A 137 -17.12 -12.57 -17.96
N THR A 138 -17.40 -13.82 -18.33
CA THR A 138 -17.88 -14.86 -17.41
C THR A 138 -16.92 -15.17 -16.27
N ILE A 139 -15.60 -14.98 -16.46
CA ILE A 139 -14.57 -15.11 -15.40
C ILE A 139 -14.78 -14.10 -14.27
N ILE A 140 -15.32 -12.95 -14.61
CA ILE A 140 -15.44 -11.79 -13.72
C ILE A 140 -16.71 -11.91 -12.87
N SER A 141 -17.72 -12.61 -13.37
CA SER A 141 -18.96 -12.89 -12.64
C SER A 141 -18.75 -13.64 -11.32
N GLY A 142 -17.72 -14.49 -11.24
CA GLY A 142 -17.38 -15.26 -10.03
C GLY A 142 -16.74 -14.43 -8.90
N LYS A 143 -16.14 -13.27 -9.21
CA LYS A 143 -15.47 -12.39 -8.23
C LYS A 143 -16.37 -11.26 -7.71
N LYS A 144 -17.68 -11.24 -8.04
CA LYS A 144 -18.69 -10.31 -7.47
C LYS A 144 -18.66 -10.22 -5.93
N HIS A 145 -18.19 -11.25 -5.25
CA HIS A 145 -18.10 -11.29 -3.79
C HIS A 145 -17.03 -10.35 -3.20
N MET A 146 -15.92 -10.09 -3.90
CA MET A 146 -14.86 -9.16 -3.45
C MET A 146 -15.32 -7.70 -3.56
N ILE A 147 -16.00 -7.33 -4.65
CA ILE A 147 -16.59 -5.99 -4.82
C ILE A 147 -17.65 -5.71 -3.76
N ASN A 148 -18.46 -6.70 -3.40
CA ASN A 148 -19.46 -6.55 -2.34
C ASN A 148 -18.81 -6.28 -0.96
N ASN A 149 -17.62 -6.84 -0.68
CA ASN A 149 -16.89 -6.55 0.55
C ASN A 149 -16.29 -5.13 0.53
N ILE A 150 -15.80 -4.66 -0.62
CA ILE A 150 -15.26 -3.30 -0.75
C ILE A 150 -16.38 -2.26 -0.70
N ASN A 151 -17.51 -2.50 -1.36
CA ASN A 151 -18.69 -1.64 -1.26
C ASN A 151 -19.18 -1.54 0.19
N LYS A 152 -19.20 -2.65 0.95
CA LYS A 152 -19.53 -2.65 2.38
C LYS A 152 -18.54 -1.83 3.22
N LEU A 153 -17.24 -1.88 2.92
CA LEU A 153 -16.23 -1.04 3.55
C LEU A 153 -16.48 0.44 3.27
N LEU A 154 -16.82 0.80 2.03
CA LEU A 154 -17.17 2.17 1.64
C LEU A 154 -18.47 2.67 2.29
N THR A 155 -19.52 1.84 2.36
CA THR A 155 -20.78 2.22 3.04
C THR A 155 -20.61 2.37 4.55
N SER A 156 -19.59 1.72 5.13
CA SER A 156 -19.25 1.93 6.54
C SER A 156 -18.55 3.27 6.76
N TRP A 157 -17.78 3.77 5.79
CA TRP A 157 -17.12 5.07 5.84
C TRP A 157 -18.10 6.24 5.76
N GLU A 158 -19.07 6.21 4.83
CA GLU A 158 -20.12 7.26 4.73
C GLU A 158 -20.95 7.43 6.01
N LYS A 159 -20.95 6.42 6.89
CA LYS A 159 -21.66 6.45 8.18
C LYS A 159 -20.78 6.93 9.35
N THR A 160 -19.49 7.17 9.11
CA THR A 160 -18.53 7.58 10.16
C THR A 160 -18.16 9.06 10.09
N GLU A 161 -18.78 9.84 9.20
CA GLU A 161 -18.83 11.32 9.23
C GLU A 161 -20.15 11.80 9.87
#